data_AF-A8Q5P6-F1
#
_entry.id   AF-A8Q5P6-F1
#
_cell.length_a   1.000
_cell.length_b   1.000
_cell.length_c   1.000
_cell.angle_alpha   90.00
_cell.angle_beta   90.00
_cell.angle_gamma   90.00
#
_symmetry.space_group_name_H-M   'P 1'
#
loop_
_entity.id
_entity.type
_entity.pdbx_description
1 polymer ?
#
loop_
_entity_poly.entity_id
_entity_poly.type
_entity_poly.pdbx_seq_one_letter_code
_entity_poly.pdbx_strand_id
1 'polypeptide(L)'
;MSSIAPVDDQHILIGSSELRAGFSTSDSDDPAYTCENIVSRFRDRKRGANVVLCGNNCYVDAQARANIKSPFDGDVVCGFDTMTTVDLVRTYVRELTF
;
A
#
# COMPACT_ATOMS: atom_id res chain seq x y z
N MET A 1 31.51 -14.78 -0.68
CA MET A 1 30.64 -15.09 0.47
C MET A 1 29.51 -14.07 0.45
N SER A 2 28.36 -14.41 -0.16
CA SER A 2 27.16 -13.57 -0.13
C SER A 2 26.50 -13.73 1.23
N SER A 3 26.46 -12.68 2.04
CA SER A 3 25.68 -12.70 3.28
C SER A 3 24.20 -12.76 2.92
N ILE A 4 23.54 -13.84 3.28
CA ILE A 4 22.08 -13.86 3.41
C ILE A 4 21.75 -12.86 4.52
N ALA A 5 21.15 -11.73 4.15
CA ALA A 5 20.59 -10.80 5.11
C ALA A 5 19.37 -11.49 5.77
N PRO A 6 19.17 -11.35 7.09
CA PRO A 6 17.97 -11.86 7.74
C PRO A 6 16.74 -11.22 7.11
N VAL A 7 15.80 -12.05 6.65
CA VAL A 7 14.64 -11.66 5.81
C VAL A 7 13.51 -11.03 6.64
N ASP A 8 13.60 -11.06 7.98
CA ASP A 8 12.48 -10.81 8.90
C ASP A 8 12.45 -9.42 9.58
N ASP A 9 13.40 -8.55 9.27
CA ASP A 9 13.53 -7.23 9.93
C ASP A 9 12.77 -6.13 9.16
N GLN A 10 11.46 -6.32 8.92
CA GLN A 10 10.60 -5.29 8.32
C GLN A 10 9.72 -4.64 9.37
N HIS A 11 9.72 -3.30 9.41
CA HIS A 11 8.87 -2.55 10.32
C HIS A 11 7.82 -1.75 9.55
N ILE A 12 6.55 -2.08 9.76
CA ILE A 12 5.38 -1.44 9.13
C ILE A 12 4.66 -0.58 10.16
N LEU A 13 4.52 0.71 9.84
CA LEU A 13 3.69 1.67 10.56
C LEU A 13 2.44 1.94 9.74
N ILE A 14 1.29 1.51 10.26
CA ILE A 14 -0.01 1.71 9.64
C ILE A 14 -0.68 2.92 10.28
N GLY A 15 -0.58 4.08 9.64
CA GLY A 15 -1.32 5.28 10.03
C GLY A 15 -2.67 5.37 9.31
N SER A 16 -3.58 6.15 9.89
CA SER A 16 -4.90 6.44 9.32
C SER A 16 -4.84 7.23 8.02
N SER A 17 -3.82 8.07 7.87
CA SER A 17 -3.57 8.87 6.66
C SER A 17 -2.52 8.24 5.75
N GLU A 18 -1.40 7.80 6.34
CA GLU A 18 -0.25 7.28 5.60
C GLU A 18 0.22 5.95 6.17
N LEU A 19 0.58 5.04 5.27
CA LEU A 19 1.27 3.81 5.58
C LEU A 19 2.76 4.00 5.27
N ARG A 20 3.60 3.73 6.26
CA ARG A 20 5.05 3.80 6.16
C ARG A 20 5.62 2.42 6.43
N ALA A 21 6.56 1.95 5.61
CA ALA A 21 7.41 0.86 6.11
C ALA A 21 8.83 0.96 5.60
N GLY A 22 9.73 0.52 6.47
CA GLY A 22 11.16 0.48 6.27
C GLY A 22 11.71 -0.91 6.60
N PHE A 23 13.03 -1.01 6.53
CA PHE A 23 13.76 -2.15 7.06
C PHE A 23 14.34 -1.74 8.41
N SER A 24 14.33 -2.63 9.39
CA SER A 24 14.97 -2.39 10.70
C SER A 24 16.48 -2.19 10.55
N THR A 25 17.05 -2.69 9.45
CA THR A 25 18.48 -2.65 9.13
C THR A 25 18.92 -1.41 8.36
N SER A 26 18.02 -0.50 7.97
CA SER A 26 18.42 0.74 7.30
C SER A 26 18.97 1.75 8.31
N ASP A 27 20.21 2.20 8.10
CA ASP A 27 20.89 3.22 8.93
C ASP A 27 20.23 4.62 8.86
N SER A 28 19.25 4.79 7.97
CA SER A 28 18.45 6.01 7.81
C SER A 28 17.11 5.87 8.55
N ASP A 29 16.78 6.85 9.39
CA ASP A 29 15.47 6.96 10.07
C ASP A 29 14.28 7.20 9.10
N ASP A 30 14.56 7.43 7.81
CA ASP A 30 13.54 7.68 6.80
C ASP A 30 12.85 6.38 6.35
N PRO A 31 11.50 6.35 6.27
CA PRO A 31 10.77 5.18 5.80
C PRO A 31 11.11 4.92 4.33
N ALA A 32 11.61 3.72 4.04
CA ALA A 32 11.94 3.30 2.66
C ALA A 32 10.75 3.39 1.69
N TYR A 33 9.53 3.39 2.19
CA TYR A 33 8.32 3.59 1.40
C TYR A 33 7.20 4.21 2.24
N THR A 34 6.57 5.22 1.67
CA THR A 34 5.41 5.92 2.22
C THR A 34 4.32 6.00 1.17
N CYS A 35 3.10 5.62 1.53
CA CYS A 35 1.94 5.79 0.66
C CYS A 35 0.73 6.21 1.47
N GLU A 36 -0.24 6.84 0.81
CA GLU A 36 -1.54 7.11 1.44
C GLU A 36 -2.31 5.81 1.66
N ASN A 37 -3.02 5.74 2.79
CA ASN A 37 -3.77 4.55 3.17
C ASN A 37 -5.15 4.53 2.54
N ILE A 38 -5.18 4.48 1.21
CA ILE A 38 -6.40 4.56 0.41
C ILE A 38 -6.41 3.50 -0.68
N VAL A 39 -7.61 3.03 -1.01
CA VAL A 39 -7.84 2.07 -2.09
C VAL A 39 -8.95 2.59 -2.99
N SER A 40 -8.76 2.45 -4.30
CA SER A 40 -9.81 2.66 -5.28
C SER A 40 -10.10 1.34 -6.00
N ARG A 41 -11.37 0.94 -6.00
CA ARG A 41 -11.85 -0.25 -6.71
C ARG A 41 -12.92 0.14 -7.71
N PHE A 42 -12.69 -0.15 -8.98
CA PHE A 42 -13.65 0.13 -10.05
C PHE A 42 -13.51 -0.84 -11.21
N ARG A 43 -14.55 -0.91 -12.05
CA ARG A 43 -14.51 -1.66 -13.31
C ARG A 43 -14.18 -0.70 -14.45
N ASP A 44 -13.05 -0.90 -15.08
CA ASP A 44 -12.71 -0.20 -16.33
C ASP A 44 -13.55 -0.81 -17.47
N ARG A 45 -14.46 0.00 -18.02
CA ARG A 45 -15.31 -0.43 -19.12
C ARG A 45 -14.57 -0.48 -20.45
N LYS A 46 -13.49 0.29 -20.62
CA LYS A 46 -12.69 0.32 -21.85
C LYS A 46 -11.85 -0.94 -21.97
N ARG A 47 -11.26 -1.38 -20.85
CA ARG A 47 -10.46 -2.61 -20.78
C ARG A 47 -11.26 -3.86 -20.40
N GLY A 48 -12.53 -3.68 -19.97
CA GLY A 48 -13.39 -4.77 -19.52
C GLY A 48 -12.92 -5.45 -18.23
N ALA A 49 -12.02 -4.82 -17.47
CA ALA A 49 -11.32 -5.40 -16.34
C ALA A 49 -11.67 -4.71 -15.02
N ASN A 50 -11.60 -5.45 -13.92
CA ASN A 50 -11.66 -4.87 -12.58
C ASN A 50 -10.28 -4.35 -12.21
N VAL A 51 -10.22 -3.09 -11.79
CA VAL A 51 -8.98 -2.41 -11.43
C VAL A 51 -9.03 -2.10 -9.94
N VAL A 52 -7.93 -2.40 -9.26
CA VAL A 52 -7.69 -2.05 -7.87
C VAL A 52 -6.42 -1.23 -7.82
N LEU A 53 -6.53 0.01 -7.35
CA LEU A 53 -5.41 0.94 -7.18
C LEU A 53 -5.27 1.24 -5.69
N CYS A 54 -4.04 1.47 -5.23
CA CYS A 54 -3.73 1.81 -3.85
C CYS A 54 -2.83 3.03 -3.78
N GLY A 55 -2.94 3.79 -2.69
CA GLY A 55 -2.15 4.99 -2.43
C GLY A 55 -2.24 6.02 -3.56
N ASN A 56 -1.11 6.59 -3.95
CA ASN A 56 -1.07 7.70 -4.92
C ASN A 56 -1.63 7.32 -6.31
N ASN A 57 -1.63 6.03 -6.65
CA ASN A 57 -2.19 5.54 -7.93
C ASN A 57 -3.71 5.77 -8.01
N CYS A 58 -4.40 5.94 -6.88
CA CYS A 58 -5.81 6.28 -6.83
C CYS A 58 -6.13 7.65 -7.45
N TYR A 59 -5.14 8.55 -7.57
CA TYR A 59 -5.32 9.89 -8.12
C TYR A 59 -5.04 9.98 -9.62
N VAL A 60 -4.65 8.90 -10.29
CA VAL A 60 -4.24 8.95 -11.71
C VAL A 60 -5.40 9.29 -12.64
N ASP A 61 -6.63 8.83 -12.33
CA ASP A 61 -7.79 9.00 -13.20
C ASP A 61 -9.04 9.47 -12.43
N ALA A 62 -9.96 10.16 -13.10
CA ALA A 62 -11.20 10.66 -12.51
C ALA A 62 -12.10 9.54 -11.97
N GLN A 63 -12.16 8.39 -12.68
CA GLN A 63 -12.94 7.25 -12.23
C GLN A 63 -12.32 6.60 -10.98
N ALA A 64 -10.99 6.56 -10.91
CA ALA A 64 -10.27 6.09 -9.73
C ALA A 64 -10.53 7.00 -8.53
N ARG A 65 -10.46 8.32 -8.71
CA ARG A 65 -10.70 9.31 -7.64
C ARG A 65 -12.10 9.21 -7.04
N ALA A 66 -13.11 8.99 -7.88
CA ALA A 66 -14.51 8.89 -7.43
C ALA A 66 -14.78 7.66 -6.55
N ASN A 67 -13.94 6.63 -6.64
CA ASN A 67 -14.12 5.35 -5.94
C ASN A 67 -13.11 5.13 -4.80
N ILE A 68 -12.42 6.18 -4.35
CA ILE A 68 -11.48 6.12 -3.22
C ILE A 68 -12.20 5.80 -1.92
N LYS A 69 -11.65 4.87 -1.14
CA LYS A 69 -12.08 4.53 0.21
C LYS A 69 -10.87 4.39 1.12
N SER A 70 -11.01 4.87 2.35
CA SER A 70 -10.05 4.63 3.43
C SER A 70 -10.47 3.37 4.22
N PRO A 71 -9.53 2.52 4.65
CA PRO A 71 -9.81 1.45 5.62
C PRO A 71 -10.02 1.99 7.05
N PHE A 72 -9.76 3.28 7.28
CA PHE A 72 -9.87 3.92 8.59
C PHE A 72 -11.14 4.76 8.71
N ASP A 73 -11.73 4.72 9.90
CA ASP A 73 -12.65 5.74 10.38
C ASP A 73 -11.98 6.46 11.56
N GLY A 74 -11.49 7.68 11.32
CA GLY A 74 -10.55 8.34 12.23
C GLY A 74 -9.27 7.52 12.41
N ASP A 75 -8.94 7.19 13.66
CA ASP A 75 -7.73 6.41 14.00
C ASP A 75 -8.01 4.91 14.20
N VAL A 76 -9.22 4.45 13.85
CA VAL A 76 -9.64 3.06 14.00
C VAL A 76 -9.76 2.39 12.64
N VAL A 77 -9.16 1.20 12.52
CA VAL A 77 -9.32 0.36 11.34
C VAL A 77 -10.73 -0.24 11.36
N CYS A 78 -11.57 0.19 10.42
CA CYS A 78 -12.96 -0.28 10.30
C CYS A 78 -13.16 -1.14 9.03
N GLY A 79 -12.27 -1.02 8.05
CA GLY A 79 -12.35 -1.70 6.76
C GLY A 79 -11.24 -2.73 6.55
N PHE A 80 -11.30 -3.88 7.22
CA PHE A 80 -10.27 -4.93 7.14
C PHE A 80 -9.98 -5.41 5.71
N ASP A 81 -11.02 -5.62 4.88
CA ASP A 81 -10.82 -5.98 3.46
C ASP A 81 -10.02 -4.93 2.66
N THR A 82 -10.24 -3.66 3.01
CA THR A 82 -9.56 -2.54 2.35
C THR A 82 -8.11 -2.47 2.83
N MET A 83 -7.87 -2.67 4.13
CA MET A 83 -6.53 -2.75 4.70
C MET A 83 -5.71 -3.89 4.09
N THR A 84 -6.27 -5.10 4.05
CA THR A 84 -5.61 -6.28 3.48
C THR A 84 -5.25 -6.06 2.00
N THR A 85 -6.07 -5.30 1.27
CA THR A 85 -5.76 -4.95 -0.13
C THR A 85 -4.51 -4.06 -0.22
N VAL A 86 -4.35 -3.08 0.66
CA VAL A 86 -3.15 -2.20 0.69
C VAL A 86 -1.90 -3.03 1.01
N ASP A 87 -1.97 -3.91 2.01
CA ASP A 87 -0.84 -4.75 2.42
C ASP A 87 -0.43 -5.77 1.34
N LEU A 88 -1.41 -6.45 0.73
CA LEU A 88 -1.12 -7.45 -0.31
C LEU A 88 -0.51 -6.85 -1.57
N VAL A 89 -0.99 -5.69 -2.01
CA VAL A 89 -0.42 -4.99 -3.17
C VAL A 89 1.02 -4.60 -2.89
N ARG A 90 1.34 -4.23 -1.65
CA ARG A 90 2.71 -3.88 -1.25
C ARG A 90 3.66 -5.08 -1.27
N THR A 91 3.25 -6.22 -0.73
CA THR A 91 4.06 -7.45 -0.76
C THR A 91 4.36 -7.87 -2.20
N TYR A 92 3.36 -7.84 -3.08
CA TYR A 92 3.52 -8.16 -4.50
C TYR A 92 4.46 -7.19 -5.25
N VAL A 93 4.36 -5.89 -4.99
CA VAL A 93 5.23 -4.89 -5.66
C VAL A 93 6.69 -5.03 -5.19
N ARG A 94 6.93 -5.40 -3.93
CA ARG A 94 8.30 -5.68 -3.45
C ARG A 94 8.88 -6.92 -4.11
N GLU A 95 8.13 -8.00 -4.28
CA GLU A 95 8.62 -9.22 -4.96
C GLU A 95 8.99 -8.98 -6.43
N LEU A 96 8.41 -7.96 -7.08
CA LEU A 96 8.73 -7.59 -8.46
C LEU A 96 9.92 -6.62 -8.59
N THR A 97 10.46 -6.10 -7.47
CA THR A 97 11.55 -5.11 -7.47
C THR A 97 12.87 -5.67 -6.94
N PHE A 98 13.05 -6.99 -6.92
CA PHE A 98 14.33 -7.66 -6.64
C PHE A 98 14.67 -8.71 -7.70
#